data_AF-A0A7X3HE76-F1
#
_entry.id   AF-A0A7X3HE76-F1
#
_cell.length_a   1.000
_cell.length_b   1.000
_cell.length_c   1.000
_cell.angle_alpha   90.00
_cell.angle_beta   90.00
_cell.angle_gamma   90.00
#
_symmetry.space_group_name_H-M   'P 1'
#
loop_
_entity.id
_entity.type
_entity.pdbx_description
1 polymer ?
#
loop_
_entity_poly.entity_id
_entity_poly.type
_entity_poly.pdbx_seq_one_letter_code
_entity_poly.pdbx_strand_id
1 'polypeptide(L)'
;RSEEAILAAHHRYGDVVRIGPKTVIAGSPDAVTKVLGYNQNYLVKHADYDALVVHRPSIFSETQKSKHAVKRRIAAHAYSMNTVTNLEAFVQAHIVLFLQTMDKFARNGEIVEITQWFKFYAFDVIG
;
A
#
# COMPACT_ATOMS: atom_id res chain seq x y z
N ARG A 1 -11.14 3.31 16.70
CA ARG A 1 -12.33 4.16 16.40
C ARG A 1 -12.83 3.74 15.04
N SER A 2 -14.14 3.65 14.82
CA SER A 2 -14.67 3.26 13.52
C SER A 2 -14.45 4.38 12.49
N GLU A 3 -14.34 3.98 11.23
CA GLU A 3 -14.30 4.87 10.07
C GLU A 3 -15.54 5.78 10.00
N GLU A 4 -16.72 5.21 10.30
CA GLU A 4 -18.00 5.93 10.35
C GLU A 4 -17.96 7.14 11.31
N ALA A 5 -17.34 6.98 12.49
CA ALA A 5 -17.23 8.07 13.46
C ALA A 5 -16.31 9.20 12.96
N ILE A 6 -15.28 8.86 12.19
CA ILE A 6 -14.36 9.84 11.59
C ILE A 6 -15.07 10.60 10.46
N LEU A 7 -15.81 9.90 9.61
CA LEU A 7 -16.63 10.50 8.55
C LEU A 7 -17.68 11.45 9.13
N ALA A 8 -18.43 11.01 10.14
CA ALA A 8 -19.41 11.85 10.82
C ALA A 8 -18.77 13.11 11.45
N ALA A 9 -17.56 12.99 11.99
CA ALA A 9 -16.82 14.14 12.50
C ALA A 9 -16.44 15.12 11.38
N HIS A 10 -15.96 14.64 10.23
CA HIS A 10 -15.66 15.51 9.09
C HIS A 10 -16.93 16.20 8.55
N HIS A 11 -18.06 15.50 8.48
CA HIS A 11 -19.34 16.12 8.11
C HIS A 11 -19.76 17.24 9.06
N ARG A 12 -19.48 17.11 10.36
CA ARG A 12 -19.87 18.10 11.37
C ARG A 12 -18.88 19.26 11.52
N TYR A 13 -17.59 18.98 11.44
CA TYR A 13 -16.52 19.91 11.83
C TYR A 13 -15.63 20.34 10.66
N GLY A 14 -15.82 19.78 9.47
CA GLY A 14 -15.08 20.10 8.26
C GLY A 14 -13.79 19.29 8.08
N ASP A 15 -12.90 19.80 7.25
CA ASP A 15 -11.78 19.04 6.67
C ASP A 15 -10.70 18.61 7.67
N VAL A 16 -10.61 19.23 8.85
CA VAL A 16 -9.58 18.90 9.85
C VAL A 16 -10.25 18.62 11.18
N VAL A 17 -10.17 17.36 11.63
CA VAL A 17 -10.75 16.91 12.89
C VAL A 17 -9.67 16.42 13.84
N ARG A 18 -9.70 16.92 15.07
CA ARG A 18 -8.81 16.43 16.13
C ARG A 18 -9.42 15.21 16.79
N ILE A 19 -8.74 14.07 16.70
CA ILE A 19 -9.18 12.82 17.32
C ILE A 19 -8.41 12.51 18.61
N GLY A 20 -7.25 13.10 18.86
CA GLY A 20 -6.52 12.91 20.11
C GLY A 20 -5.72 14.14 20.52
N PRO A 21 -5.03 14.11 21.67
CA PRO A 21 -4.22 15.24 22.12
C PRO A 21 -3.20 15.68 21.07
N LYS A 22 -2.59 14.71 20.36
CA LYS A 22 -1.56 14.92 19.32
C LYS A 22 -1.94 14.31 17.97
N THR A 23 -3.23 14.02 17.74
CA THR A 23 -3.68 13.29 16.55
C THR A 23 -4.81 14.05 15.87
N VAL A 24 -4.60 14.39 14.60
CA VAL A 24 -5.57 15.02 13.73
C VAL A 24 -5.75 14.18 12.48
N ILE A 25 -6.95 14.21 11.90
CA ILE A 25 -7.24 13.66 10.59
C ILE A 25 -7.58 14.83 9.68
N ALA A 26 -6.95 14.87 8.51
CA ALA A 26 -7.19 15.87 7.48
C ALA A 26 -7.78 15.19 6.24
N GLY A 27 -8.97 15.63 5.84
CA GLY A 27 -9.75 15.05 4.74
C GLY A 27 -9.76 15.89 3.46
N SER A 28 -9.06 17.03 3.42
CA SER A 28 -8.99 17.87 2.21
C SER A 28 -7.97 17.33 1.19
N PRO A 29 -8.20 17.51 -0.13
CA PRO A 29 -7.23 17.12 -1.16
C PRO A 29 -5.83 17.74 -0.96
N ASP A 30 -5.76 19.00 -0.54
CA ASP A 30 -4.52 19.71 -0.24
C ASP A 30 -3.69 19.05 0.88
N ALA A 31 -4.34 18.32 1.78
CA ALA A 31 -3.65 17.61 2.87
C ALA A 31 -2.76 16.50 2.33
N VAL A 32 -3.09 15.88 1.19
CA VAL A 32 -2.29 14.82 0.58
C VAL A 32 -0.89 15.35 0.26
N THR A 33 -0.77 16.48 -0.42
CA THR A 33 0.54 17.06 -0.75
C THR A 33 1.28 17.57 0.49
N LYS A 34 0.57 18.15 1.47
CA LYS A 34 1.20 18.67 2.71
C LYS A 34 1.74 17.55 3.60
N VAL A 35 1.01 16.43 3.71
CA VAL A 35 1.35 15.31 4.60
C VAL A 35 2.24 14.29 3.89
N LEU A 36 1.87 13.88 2.67
CA LEU A 36 2.46 12.78 1.91
C LEU A 36 3.29 13.23 0.69
N GLY A 37 3.44 14.54 0.48
CA GLY A 37 4.15 15.08 -0.68
C GLY A 37 5.61 14.68 -0.77
N TYR A 38 6.25 15.09 -1.86
CA TYR A 38 7.68 14.89 -2.10
C TYR A 38 8.43 16.22 -1.91
N ASN A 39 9.72 16.19 -1.51
CA ASN A 39 10.65 17.30 -1.17
C ASN A 39 10.82 17.61 0.34
N GLN A 40 11.44 18.73 0.72
CA GLN A 40 11.81 18.98 2.12
C GLN A 40 10.61 19.23 3.05
N ASN A 41 9.44 19.58 2.49
CA ASN A 41 8.30 20.14 3.23
C ASN A 41 7.19 19.15 3.62
N TYR A 42 7.34 17.84 3.38
CA TYR A 42 6.37 16.84 3.87
C TYR A 42 6.67 16.41 5.32
N LEU A 43 5.64 15.94 6.02
CA LEU A 43 5.75 15.55 7.42
C LEU A 43 6.61 14.29 7.61
N VAL A 44 7.35 14.24 8.71
CA VAL A 44 8.09 13.03 9.09
C VAL A 44 7.09 11.99 9.61
N LYS A 45 7.28 10.72 9.23
CA LYS A 45 6.53 9.60 9.81
C LYS A 45 6.67 9.62 11.33
N HIS A 46 5.56 9.43 12.04
CA HIS A 46 5.55 9.41 13.50
C HIS A 46 6.31 8.19 14.06
N ALA A 47 6.70 8.24 15.32
CA ALA A 47 7.40 7.14 16.01
C ALA A 47 6.59 5.83 16.05
N ASP A 48 5.26 5.90 15.88
CA ASP A 48 4.40 4.70 15.85
C ASP A 48 4.76 3.73 14.71
N TYR A 49 5.48 4.19 13.68
CA TYR A 49 6.02 3.31 12.64
C TYR A 49 7.06 2.31 13.17
N ASP A 50 7.63 2.54 14.35
CA ASP A 50 8.54 1.60 15.01
C ASP A 50 7.83 0.28 15.35
N ALA A 51 6.51 0.29 15.55
CA ALA A 51 5.72 -0.93 15.77
C ALA A 51 5.71 -1.88 14.55
N LEU A 52 6.11 -1.39 13.37
CA LEU A 52 6.18 -2.15 12.12
C LEU A 52 7.61 -2.64 11.83
N VAL A 53 8.54 -2.45 12.77
CA VAL A 53 9.92 -2.93 12.65
C VAL A 53 9.97 -4.39 13.11
N VAL A 54 10.38 -5.29 12.21
CA VAL A 54 10.60 -6.70 12.55
C VAL A 54 12.03 -6.90 13.10
N HIS A 55 13.04 -6.59 12.29
CA HIS A 55 14.46 -6.71 12.68
C HIS A 55 15.24 -5.40 12.53
N ARG A 56 15.00 -4.70 11.42
CA ARG A 56 15.54 -3.37 11.12
C ARG A 56 14.46 -2.57 10.41
N PRO A 57 14.45 -1.23 10.51
CA PRO A 57 13.47 -0.43 9.80
C PRO A 57 13.53 -0.74 8.30
N SER A 58 12.40 -1.03 7.69
CA SER A 58 12.30 -1.21 6.24
C SER A 58 12.26 0.16 5.56
N ILE A 59 12.14 0.18 4.23
CA ILE A 59 11.79 1.42 3.52
C ILE A 59 10.45 1.99 4.01
N PHE A 60 9.54 1.14 4.48
CA PHE A 60 8.23 1.56 4.97
C PHE A 60 8.30 2.13 6.40
N SER A 61 9.01 1.48 7.33
CA SER A 61 9.06 1.89 8.74
C SER A 61 10.18 2.89 9.08
N GLU A 62 11.13 3.15 8.19
CA GLU A 62 12.18 4.15 8.44
C GLU A 62 11.60 5.57 8.55
N THR A 63 11.76 6.18 9.73
CA THR A 63 11.31 7.54 10.05
C THR A 63 12.37 8.60 9.72
N GLN A 64 13.67 8.24 9.69
CA GLN A 64 14.73 9.20 9.37
C GLN A 64 14.83 9.41 7.86
N LYS A 65 14.53 10.63 7.40
CA LYS A 65 14.48 11.00 5.97
C LYS A 65 15.77 10.64 5.20
N SER A 66 16.95 10.87 5.79
CA SER A 66 18.25 10.55 5.16
C SER A 66 18.43 9.05 4.94
N LYS A 67 18.16 8.23 5.96
CA LYS A 67 18.22 6.76 5.87
C LYS A 67 17.16 6.22 4.91
N HIS A 68 15.95 6.77 4.95
CA HIS A 68 14.87 6.42 4.03
C HIS A 68 15.27 6.70 2.58
N ALA A 69 15.88 7.86 2.29
CA ALA A 69 16.36 8.20 0.96
C ALA A 69 17.41 7.21 0.43
N VAL A 70 18.33 6.76 1.29
CA VAL A 70 19.32 5.73 0.93
C VAL A 70 18.64 4.40 0.59
N LYS A 71 17.75 3.91 1.45
CA LYS A 71 17.01 2.65 1.22
C LYS A 71 16.16 2.70 -0.05
N ARG A 72 15.44 3.81 -0.25
CA ARG A 72 14.65 4.07 -1.46
C ARG A 72 15.52 4.03 -2.70
N ARG A 73 16.69 4.67 -2.68
CA ARG A 73 17.62 4.68 -3.82
C ARG A 73 18.11 3.27 -4.17
N ILE A 74 18.42 2.44 -3.16
CA ILE A 74 18.83 1.05 -3.36
C ILE A 74 17.68 0.23 -3.99
N ALA A 75 16.45 0.38 -3.48
CA ALA A 75 15.29 -0.36 -3.99
C ALA A 75 14.81 0.11 -5.37
N ALA A 76 15.01 1.38 -5.72
CA ALA A 76 14.43 2.01 -6.90
C ALA A 76 14.75 1.29 -8.22
N HIS A 77 15.93 0.66 -8.35
CA HIS A 77 16.30 -0.07 -9.56
C HIS A 77 15.34 -1.24 -9.85
N ALA A 78 14.95 -2.01 -8.82
CA ALA A 78 14.04 -3.14 -8.96
C ALA A 78 12.62 -2.74 -9.40
N TYR A 79 12.25 -1.47 -9.20
CA TYR A 79 10.96 -0.90 -9.60
C TYR A 79 11.09 0.04 -10.81
N SER A 80 12.20 -0.02 -11.55
CA SER A 80 12.37 0.77 -12.77
C SER A 80 11.44 0.26 -13.88
N MET A 81 11.07 1.14 -14.82
CA MET A 81 10.25 0.73 -15.98
C MET A 81 10.87 -0.45 -16.74
N ASN A 82 12.19 -0.45 -16.93
CA ASN A 82 12.90 -1.54 -17.59
C ASN A 82 12.75 -2.87 -16.83
N THR A 83 12.91 -2.85 -15.51
CA THR A 83 12.69 -4.06 -14.69
C THR A 83 11.24 -4.52 -14.74
N VAL A 84 10.28 -3.60 -14.66
CA VAL A 84 8.85 -3.92 -14.74
C VAL A 84 8.51 -4.58 -16.09
N THR A 85 8.99 -4.04 -17.20
CA THR A 85 8.81 -4.65 -18.53
C THR A 85 9.43 -6.05 -18.61
N ASN A 86 10.62 -6.26 -18.03
CA ASN A 86 11.24 -7.59 -17.99
C ASN A 86 10.45 -8.60 -17.15
N LEU A 87 9.64 -8.14 -16.19
CA LEU A 87 8.78 -9.00 -15.37
C LEU A 87 7.47 -9.38 -16.07
N GLU A 88 7.08 -8.68 -17.14
CA GLU A 88 5.79 -8.85 -17.82
C GLU A 88 5.52 -10.31 -18.22
N ALA A 89 6.52 -10.99 -18.79
CA ALA A 89 6.38 -12.39 -19.21
C ALA A 89 6.04 -13.34 -18.04
N PHE A 90 6.57 -13.08 -16.84
CA PHE A 90 6.29 -13.89 -15.65
C PHE A 90 4.87 -13.63 -15.15
N VAL A 91 4.46 -12.36 -15.06
CA VAL A 91 3.09 -11.98 -14.70
C VAL A 91 2.08 -12.58 -15.69
N GLN A 92 2.41 -12.54 -16.98
CA GLN A 92 1.58 -13.08 -18.05
C GLN A 92 1.43 -14.60 -17.95
N ALA A 93 2.48 -15.34 -17.57
CA ALA A 93 2.37 -16.78 -17.35
C ALA A 93 1.40 -17.09 -16.20
N HIS A 94 1.48 -16.36 -15.09
CA HIS A 94 0.61 -16.57 -13.93
C HIS A 94 -0.85 -16.16 -14.18
N ILE A 95 -1.09 -15.06 -14.93
CA ILE A 95 -2.47 -14.66 -15.24
C ILE A 95 -3.14 -15.68 -16.18
N VAL A 96 -2.40 -16.25 -17.14
CA VAL A 96 -2.91 -17.30 -18.01
C VAL A 96 -3.29 -18.55 -17.19
N LEU A 97 -2.41 -18.99 -16.27
CA LEU A 97 -2.69 -20.13 -15.41
C LEU A 97 -3.91 -19.89 -14.51
N PHE A 98 -4.00 -18.70 -13.92
CA PHE A 98 -5.14 -18.29 -13.10
C PHE A 98 -6.45 -18.38 -13.91
N LEU A 99 -6.49 -17.79 -15.11
CA LEU A 99 -7.67 -17.80 -15.96
C LEU A 99 -8.06 -19.20 -16.42
N GLN A 100 -7.09 -20.04 -16.82
CA GLN A 100 -7.35 -21.44 -17.17
C GLN A 100 -7.97 -22.22 -16.01
N THR A 101 -7.53 -21.92 -14.79
CA THR A 101 -8.06 -22.53 -13.57
C THR A 101 -9.49 -22.07 -13.30
N MET A 102 -9.77 -20.77 -13.44
CA MET A 102 -11.13 -20.22 -13.31
C MET A 102 -12.08 -20.80 -14.36
N ASP A 103 -11.63 -20.93 -15.61
CA ASP A 103 -12.40 -21.55 -16.70
C ASP A 103 -12.78 -23.00 -16.39
N LYS A 104 -11.85 -23.75 -15.77
CA LYS A 104 -12.11 -25.13 -15.34
C LYS A 104 -13.22 -25.18 -14.29
N PHE A 105 -13.15 -24.33 -13.26
CA PHE A 105 -14.20 -24.26 -12.25
C PHE A 105 -15.56 -23.88 -12.84
N ALA A 106 -15.57 -22.88 -13.73
CA ALA A 106 -16.80 -22.45 -14.40
C ALA A 106 -17.42 -23.58 -15.23
N ARG A 107 -16.62 -24.32 -16.02
CA ARG A 107 -17.10 -25.47 -16.82
C ARG A 107 -17.66 -26.60 -15.98
N ASN A 108 -17.09 -26.82 -14.78
CA ASN A 108 -17.52 -27.85 -13.86
C ASN A 108 -18.68 -27.42 -12.95
N GLY A 109 -19.11 -26.16 -13.01
CA GLY A 109 -20.12 -25.60 -12.11
C GLY A 109 -19.64 -25.49 -10.66
N GLU A 110 -18.34 -25.40 -10.43
CA GLU A 110 -17.74 -25.31 -9.09
C GLU A 110 -17.89 -23.90 -8.52
N ILE A 111 -18.43 -23.79 -7.30
CA ILE A 111 -18.48 -22.53 -6.55
C ILE A 111 -17.17 -22.38 -5.79
N VAL A 112 -16.44 -21.30 -6.03
CA VAL A 112 -15.15 -21.02 -5.39
C VAL A 112 -15.14 -19.67 -4.67
N GLU A 113 -14.35 -19.58 -3.61
CA GLU A 113 -14.08 -18.32 -2.90
C GLU A 113 -13.05 -17.50 -3.69
N ILE A 114 -13.52 -16.52 -4.46
CA ILE A 114 -12.65 -15.80 -5.41
C ILE A 114 -11.55 -14.99 -4.70
N THR A 115 -11.78 -14.51 -3.47
CA THR A 115 -10.79 -13.73 -2.72
C THR A 115 -9.56 -14.59 -2.39
N GLN A 116 -9.76 -15.87 -2.10
CA GLN A 116 -8.70 -16.84 -1.86
C GLN A 116 -7.88 -17.06 -3.13
N TRP A 117 -8.54 -17.23 -4.27
CA TRP A 117 -7.86 -17.39 -5.55
C TRP A 117 -7.09 -16.15 -5.99
N PHE A 118 -7.60 -14.94 -5.71
CA PHE A 118 -6.83 -13.72 -5.91
C PHE A 118 -5.63 -13.61 -4.99
N LYS A 119 -5.72 -14.10 -3.74
CA LYS A 119 -4.55 -14.17 -2.85
C LYS A 119 -3.49 -15.11 -3.43
N PHE A 120 -3.88 -16.30 -3.88
CA PHE A 120 -2.94 -17.24 -4.52
C PHE A 120 -2.26 -16.64 -5.75
N TYR A 121 -3.04 -16.05 -6.65
CA TYR A 121 -2.48 -15.34 -7.81
C TYR A 121 -1.51 -14.22 -7.40
N ALA A 122 -1.85 -13.40 -6.40
CA ALA A 122 -0.96 -12.35 -5.91
C ALA A 122 0.34 -12.91 -5.31
N PHE A 123 0.28 -14.05 -4.61
CA PHE A 123 1.47 -14.74 -4.12
C PHE A 123 2.32 -15.29 -5.26
N ASP A 124 1.73 -15.88 -6.28
CA ASP A 124 2.48 -16.39 -7.43
C ASP A 124 3.18 -15.25 -8.21
N VAL A 125 2.55 -14.08 -8.31
CA VAL A 125 3.11 -12.92 -9.03
C VAL A 125 4.21 -12.19 -8.26
N ILE A 126 4.10 -12.09 -6.94
CA ILE A 126 5.01 -11.29 -6.10
C ILE A 126 6.10 -12.15 -5.43
N GLY A 127 5.82 -13.44 -5.25
CA GLY A 127 6.61 -14.40 -4.45
C GLY A 127 7.92 -14.85 -5.06
#